data_AF-A0A6S7GGL9-F1
#
_entry.id   AF-A0A6S7GGL9-F1
#
_cell.length_a   1.000
_cell.length_b   1.000
_cell.length_c   1.000
_cell.angle_alpha   90.00
_cell.angle_beta   90.00
_cell.angle_gamma   90.00
#
_symmetry.space_group_name_H-M   'P 1'
#
loop_
_entity.id
_entity.type
_entity.pdbx_description
1 polymer ?
#
loop_
_entity_poly.entity_id
_entity_poly.type
_entity_poly.pdbx_seq_one_letter_code
_entity_poly.pdbx_strand_id
1 'polypeptide(L)'
;MESEDFCSADEDLSDQTIDKDSTDENDTINIGFIALEDLDPVVVALQREIQSGNLPRDHIFYKMLANALEFAQKSGDPQTQFSHSKDVTLFTETLAFHGKDRVMNLLCGPGFKGQQKGGKYTFHWNDWNLPFVPSKSTRNKEKAGYATKSVSFATDGIAIKPGLQFDTRVKNLVGLLFPVDLDYVKMNPSPKPEGLKTEFVTEVNCENVTSLDNRLSLPVALEYSGKRVSGDDKVDTINKRVKQLQIYLRCLMQDITTEMNVIATLGESCTSHCSECLECQSVCPTCYEKGHKFIDSVLRACDRCLESGSKCVKLLVLVWTAD
;
A
#
# COMPACT_ATOMS: atom_id res chain seq x y z
N MET A 1 -93.81 -7.64 37.54
CA MET A 1 -93.46 -9.03 37.21
C MET A 1 -92.00 -9.16 37.61
N GLU A 2 -91.73 -9.92 38.68
CA GLU A 2 -90.41 -10.45 39.11
C GLU A 2 -89.17 -9.53 38.91
N SER A 3 -88.71 -8.83 39.97
CA SER A 3 -87.70 -9.28 40.98
C SER A 3 -86.26 -8.98 40.51
N GLU A 4 -85.52 -8.06 41.17
CA GLU A 4 -84.52 -8.33 42.24
C GLU A 4 -83.23 -9.02 41.70
N ASP A 5 -81.99 -8.60 42.01
CA ASP A 5 -81.50 -7.58 42.95
C ASP A 5 -80.03 -7.11 42.64
N PHE A 6 -79.55 -6.05 43.34
CA PHE A 6 -78.15 -5.60 43.68
C PHE A 6 -76.94 -5.80 42.72
N CYS A 7 -75.87 -4.99 42.67
CA CYS A 7 -75.18 -4.09 43.63
C CYS A 7 -74.51 -2.93 42.81
N SER A 8 -74.37 -1.66 43.25
CA SER A 8 -73.39 -1.10 44.22
C SER A 8 -71.92 -1.48 43.89
N ALA A 9 -70.88 -0.64 43.85
CA ALA A 9 -70.61 0.72 44.36
C ALA A 9 -69.40 1.35 43.58
N ASP A 10 -69.05 2.64 43.57
CA ASP A 10 -69.68 3.92 43.99
C ASP A 10 -68.89 5.14 43.36
N GLU A 11 -69.15 6.35 43.83
CA GLU A 11 -68.69 7.73 43.52
C GLU A 11 -67.22 8.04 43.99
N ASP A 12 -66.57 9.21 43.81
CA ASP A 12 -67.06 10.60 43.60
C ASP A 12 -65.99 11.55 42.95
N LEU A 13 -66.37 12.78 42.56
CA LEU A 13 -65.49 13.88 42.13
C LEU A 13 -65.26 14.93 43.23
N SER A 14 -64.12 15.63 43.20
CA SER A 14 -64.01 17.00 43.75
C SER A 14 -63.01 17.85 42.96
N ASP A 15 -63.12 19.18 43.10
CA ASP A 15 -62.60 20.23 42.19
C ASP A 15 -62.02 21.41 43.02
N GLN A 16 -61.30 22.34 42.37
CA GLN A 16 -60.88 23.68 42.88
C GLN A 16 -59.70 23.69 43.90
N THR A 17 -58.79 24.68 43.99
CA THR A 17 -58.56 25.91 43.18
C THR A 17 -57.12 26.47 43.34
N ILE A 18 -56.57 27.00 42.22
CA ILE A 18 -55.72 28.20 42.03
C ILE A 18 -54.88 28.79 43.19
N ASP A 19 -53.55 28.85 43.00
CA ASP A 19 -52.65 30.04 43.04
C ASP A 19 -51.20 29.54 42.79
N LYS A 20 -50.15 30.32 42.49
CA LYS A 20 -49.84 31.47 41.62
C LYS A 20 -48.36 31.80 41.88
N ASP A 21 -47.62 32.20 40.85
CA ASP A 21 -46.28 32.83 40.86
C ASP A 21 -45.21 32.34 41.86
N SER A 22 -44.25 31.56 41.34
CA SER A 22 -42.83 31.91 41.49
C SER A 22 -42.03 31.48 40.26
N THR A 23 -41.50 32.45 39.52
CA THR A 23 -40.47 32.19 38.49
C THR A 23 -39.14 31.87 39.16
N ASP A 24 -38.46 30.82 38.70
CA ASP A 24 -37.02 30.70 38.86
C ASP A 24 -36.42 30.11 37.58
N GLU A 25 -35.31 30.69 37.12
CA GLU A 25 -34.69 30.33 35.84
C GLU A 25 -33.82 29.09 36.01
N ASN A 26 -34.08 28.05 35.22
CA ASN A 26 -33.06 27.03 34.96
C ASN A 26 -33.26 26.43 33.56
N ASP A 27 -32.70 27.10 32.55
CA ASP A 27 -32.49 26.53 31.21
C ASP A 27 -31.46 25.39 31.30
N THR A 28 -31.87 24.25 31.86
CA THR A 28 -31.13 23.00 31.71
C THR A 28 -31.19 22.58 30.26
N ILE A 29 -30.23 23.06 29.47
CA ILE A 29 -29.95 22.63 28.11
C ILE A 29 -29.88 21.11 28.13
N ASN A 30 -30.92 20.45 27.62
CA ASN A 30 -30.98 19.01 27.56
C ASN A 30 -30.06 18.54 26.42
N ILE A 31 -28.75 18.51 26.72
CA ILE A 31 -27.73 17.86 25.91
C ILE A 31 -28.03 16.36 25.99
N GLY A 32 -28.95 15.91 25.14
CA GLY A 32 -29.51 14.57 25.16
C GLY A 32 -28.39 13.54 25.21
N PHE A 33 -28.29 12.84 26.34
CA PHE A 33 -27.27 11.83 26.56
C PHE A 33 -27.65 10.61 25.72
N ILE A 34 -27.23 10.59 24.46
CA ILE A 34 -27.56 9.52 23.51
C ILE A 34 -27.10 8.20 24.12
N ALA A 35 -28.06 7.39 24.54
CA ALA A 35 -27.78 6.08 25.10
C ALA A 35 -27.12 5.21 24.02
N LEU A 36 -26.22 4.31 24.42
CA LEU A 36 -25.56 3.37 23.50
C LEU A 36 -26.54 2.40 22.79
N GLU A 37 -27.82 2.43 23.16
CA GLU A 37 -28.89 1.57 22.70
C GLU A 37 -29.49 2.04 21.35
N ASP A 38 -29.37 3.32 21.01
CA ASP A 38 -29.83 3.91 19.72
C ASP A 38 -28.73 3.95 18.63
N LEU A 39 -27.53 3.40 18.90
CA LEU A 39 -26.41 3.45 17.95
C LEU A 39 -26.53 2.36 16.86
N ASP A 40 -26.23 2.74 15.62
CA ASP A 40 -26.20 1.82 14.48
C ASP A 40 -25.29 0.59 14.76
N PRO A 41 -25.74 -0.65 14.45
CA PRO A 41 -24.98 -1.86 14.73
C PRO A 41 -23.55 -1.90 14.17
N VAL A 42 -23.28 -1.23 13.05
CA VAL A 42 -21.93 -1.11 12.46
C VAL A 42 -21.06 -0.18 13.29
N VAL A 43 -21.62 0.91 13.83
CA VAL A 43 -20.92 1.81 14.77
C VAL A 43 -20.62 1.08 16.08
N VAL A 44 -21.57 0.31 16.60
CA VAL A 44 -21.37 -0.52 17.80
C VAL A 44 -20.28 -1.59 17.57
N ALA A 45 -20.29 -2.27 16.42
CA ALA A 45 -19.25 -3.25 16.07
C ALA A 45 -17.86 -2.61 15.92
N LEU A 46 -17.76 -1.49 15.18
CA LEU A 46 -16.53 -0.73 15.02
C LEU A 46 -15.95 -0.29 16.37
N GLN A 47 -16.80 0.24 17.25
CA GLN A 47 -16.39 0.69 18.58
C GLN A 47 -15.88 -0.45 19.46
N ARG A 48 -16.46 -1.66 19.35
CA ARG A 48 -15.96 -2.86 20.05
C ARG A 48 -14.57 -3.27 19.59
N GLU A 49 -14.29 -3.29 18.28
CA GLU A 49 -12.94 -3.60 17.75
C GLU A 49 -11.88 -2.57 18.15
N ILE A 50 -12.27 -1.31 18.35
CA ILE A 50 -11.38 -0.25 18.84
C ILE A 50 -11.15 -0.38 20.36
N GLN A 51 -12.16 -0.78 21.13
CA GLN A 51 -12.09 -0.97 22.59
C GLN A 51 -11.36 -2.26 22.99
N SER A 52 -11.46 -3.33 22.20
CA SER A 52 -10.68 -4.57 22.40
C SER A 52 -9.20 -4.41 22.03
N GLY A 53 -8.86 -3.37 21.26
CA GLY A 53 -7.52 -3.15 20.73
C GLY A 53 -7.22 -3.86 19.40
N ASN A 54 -8.16 -4.68 18.90
CA ASN A 54 -8.04 -5.38 17.62
C ASN A 54 -7.85 -4.43 16.42
N LEU A 55 -8.50 -3.25 16.47
CA LEU A 55 -8.39 -2.20 15.46
C LEU A 55 -7.72 -0.94 16.06
N PRO A 56 -6.39 -0.80 15.95
CA PRO A 56 -5.70 0.43 16.30
C PRO A 56 -6.21 1.61 15.46
N ARG A 57 -6.40 2.79 16.07
CA ARG A 57 -6.77 4.02 15.34
C ARG A 57 -5.72 4.49 14.33
N ASP A 58 -4.49 3.97 14.42
CA ASP A 58 -3.44 4.22 13.41
C ASP A 58 -3.61 3.35 12.13
N HIS A 59 -4.44 2.31 12.19
CA HIS A 59 -4.65 1.36 11.10
C HIS A 59 -5.35 2.00 9.89
N ILE A 60 -4.98 1.58 8.68
CA ILE A 60 -5.40 2.24 7.45
C ILE A 60 -6.92 2.16 7.22
N PHE A 61 -7.57 1.05 7.60
CA PHE A 61 -9.03 0.92 7.53
C PHE A 61 -9.76 1.99 8.36
N TYR A 62 -9.34 2.20 9.61
CA TYR A 62 -9.92 3.23 10.49
C TYR A 62 -9.72 4.63 9.90
N LYS A 63 -8.50 4.92 9.41
CA LYS A 63 -8.18 6.21 8.75
C LYS A 63 -8.99 6.44 7.48
N MET A 64 -9.19 5.41 6.64
CA MET A 64 -10.04 5.48 5.45
C MET A 64 -11.50 5.77 5.80
N LEU A 65 -12.05 5.09 6.82
CA LEU A 65 -13.43 5.29 7.25
C LEU A 65 -13.64 6.70 7.84
N ALA A 66 -12.75 7.16 8.72
CA ALA A 66 -12.78 8.52 9.26
C ALA A 66 -12.68 9.57 8.15
N ASN A 67 -11.75 9.40 7.21
CA ASN A 67 -11.56 10.28 6.05
C ASN A 67 -12.78 10.27 5.11
N ALA A 68 -13.49 9.15 4.97
CA ALA A 68 -14.71 9.04 4.15
C ALA A 68 -15.89 9.80 4.78
N LEU A 69 -16.09 9.63 6.10
CA LEU A 69 -17.14 10.31 6.85
C LEU A 69 -16.90 11.82 6.92
N GLU A 70 -15.66 12.25 7.21
CA GLU A 70 -15.28 13.66 7.25
C GLU A 70 -15.39 14.33 5.86
N PHE A 71 -15.03 13.62 4.78
CA PHE A 71 -15.24 14.12 3.42
C PHE A 71 -16.73 14.28 3.09
N ALA A 72 -17.57 13.29 3.42
CA ALA A 72 -19.02 13.35 3.20
C ALA A 72 -19.66 14.53 3.97
N GLN A 73 -19.25 14.77 5.22
CA GLN A 73 -19.71 15.89 6.04
C GLN A 73 -19.28 17.25 5.47
N LYS A 74 -17.98 17.43 5.17
CA LYS A 74 -17.43 18.74 4.76
C LYS A 74 -17.72 19.11 3.31
N SER A 75 -17.95 18.12 2.43
CA SER A 75 -18.25 18.36 1.01
C SER A 75 -19.62 19.01 0.74
N GLY A 76 -20.43 19.24 1.78
CA GLY A 76 -21.67 20.02 1.70
C GLY A 76 -21.53 21.51 2.04
N ASP A 77 -20.46 21.94 2.72
CA ASP A 77 -20.29 23.33 3.18
C ASP A 77 -19.18 24.06 2.38
N PRO A 78 -19.54 25.07 1.55
CA PRO A 78 -18.59 25.91 0.82
C PRO A 78 -17.56 26.67 1.67
N GLN A 79 -17.77 26.81 2.99
CA GLN A 79 -16.80 27.42 3.90
C GLN A 79 -15.73 26.43 4.41
N THR A 80 -15.98 25.11 4.31
CA THR A 80 -15.02 24.11 4.80
C THR A 80 -14.21 23.49 3.66
N GLN A 81 -12.89 23.70 3.69
CA GLN A 81 -12.00 22.99 2.78
C GLN A 81 -11.58 21.64 3.39
N PHE A 82 -12.10 20.55 2.83
CA PHE A 82 -11.62 19.21 3.18
C PHE A 82 -10.20 18.96 2.66
N SER A 83 -9.38 18.26 3.44
CA SER A 83 -8.12 17.67 3.00
C SER A 83 -8.05 16.22 3.44
N HIS A 84 -7.71 15.32 2.51
CA HIS A 84 -7.46 13.92 2.86
C HIS A 84 -6.25 13.82 3.80
N SER A 85 -6.26 12.82 4.68
CA SER A 85 -5.07 12.51 5.48
C SER A 85 -3.92 12.04 4.59
N LYS A 86 -2.68 12.29 5.01
CA LYS A 86 -1.48 11.86 4.25
C LYS A 86 -1.45 10.35 4.05
N ASP A 87 -1.79 9.57 5.07
CA ASP A 87 -1.79 8.10 4.98
C ASP A 87 -2.83 7.57 3.98
N VAL A 88 -4.06 8.10 3.99
CA VAL A 88 -5.07 7.75 2.98
C VAL A 88 -4.62 8.19 1.58
N THR A 89 -3.95 9.34 1.47
CA THR A 89 -3.42 9.84 0.19
C THR A 89 -2.30 8.96 -0.37
N LEU A 90 -1.38 8.49 0.49
CA LEU A 90 -0.31 7.58 0.11
C LEU A 90 -0.83 6.18 -0.22
N PHE A 91 -1.74 5.63 0.59
CA PHE A 91 -2.37 4.33 0.35
C PHE A 91 -3.19 4.32 -0.95
N THR A 92 -3.95 5.37 -1.23
CA THR A 92 -4.69 5.47 -2.50
C THR A 92 -3.78 5.70 -3.71
N GLU A 93 -2.57 6.22 -3.54
CA GLU A 93 -1.59 6.29 -4.63
C GLU A 93 -0.88 4.93 -4.87
N THR A 94 -0.69 4.05 -3.88
CA THR A 94 -0.25 2.67 -4.16
C THR A 94 -1.33 1.90 -4.92
N LEU A 95 -2.61 2.03 -4.53
CA LEU A 95 -3.75 1.50 -5.29
C LEU A 95 -3.78 2.04 -6.73
N ALA A 96 -3.50 3.33 -6.94
CA ALA A 96 -3.39 3.92 -8.27
C ALA A 96 -2.16 3.41 -9.05
N PHE A 97 -1.04 3.18 -8.38
CA PHE A 97 0.20 2.70 -8.99
C PHE A 97 0.06 1.27 -9.52
N HIS A 98 -0.47 0.34 -8.74
CA HIS A 98 -0.68 -1.05 -9.16
C HIS A 98 -1.95 -1.21 -10.02
N GLY A 99 -3.07 -0.66 -9.56
CA GLY A 99 -4.37 -0.83 -10.19
C GLY A 99 -4.59 -0.01 -11.47
N LYS A 100 -3.87 1.11 -11.62
CA LYS A 100 -4.07 2.18 -12.61
C LYS A 100 -5.47 2.83 -12.49
N ASP A 101 -5.78 3.77 -13.39
CA ASP A 101 -7.03 4.55 -13.33
C ASP A 101 -8.30 3.68 -13.32
N ARG A 102 -8.27 2.44 -13.84
CA ARG A 102 -9.40 1.48 -13.74
C ARG A 102 -9.81 1.16 -12.29
N VAL A 103 -8.84 0.97 -11.39
CA VAL A 103 -9.12 0.68 -9.97
C VAL A 103 -9.55 1.95 -9.27
N MET A 104 -8.94 3.10 -9.59
CA MET A 104 -9.35 4.36 -8.98
C MET A 104 -10.77 4.76 -9.39
N ASN A 105 -11.17 4.54 -10.63
CA ASN A 105 -12.54 4.75 -11.09
C ASN A 105 -13.54 3.80 -10.42
N LEU A 106 -13.15 2.54 -10.18
CA LEU A 106 -13.96 1.56 -9.44
C LEU A 106 -14.14 1.96 -7.97
N LEU A 107 -13.09 2.44 -7.30
CA LEU A 107 -13.15 2.86 -5.89
C LEU A 107 -13.89 4.19 -5.72
N CYS A 108 -13.70 5.17 -6.63
CA CYS A 108 -14.47 6.41 -6.60
C CYS A 108 -15.96 6.17 -6.87
N GLY A 109 -16.31 5.37 -7.87
CA GLY A 109 -17.64 5.45 -8.48
C GLY A 109 -17.80 6.74 -9.32
N PRO A 110 -19.04 7.13 -9.68
CA PRO A 110 -19.30 8.32 -10.50
C PRO A 110 -19.07 9.68 -9.81
N GLY A 111 -18.73 9.78 -8.52
CA GLY A 111 -18.71 11.03 -7.73
C GLY A 111 -17.85 12.22 -8.23
N PHE A 112 -16.89 11.97 -9.13
CA PHE A 112 -16.14 13.03 -9.83
C PHE A 112 -16.67 13.36 -11.24
N LYS A 113 -17.67 12.64 -11.74
CA LYS A 113 -18.18 12.75 -13.12
C LYS A 113 -18.97 14.06 -13.30
N GLY A 114 -18.50 14.91 -14.21
CA GLY A 114 -19.16 16.19 -14.51
C GLY A 114 -18.69 17.37 -13.63
N GLN A 115 -17.81 17.16 -12.65
CA GLN A 115 -17.23 18.27 -11.87
C GLN A 115 -16.39 19.19 -12.78
N GLN A 116 -16.88 20.42 -13.00
CA GLN A 116 -16.11 21.48 -13.63
C GLN A 116 -15.30 22.26 -12.59
N LYS A 117 -14.15 22.83 -13.00
CA LYS A 117 -13.31 23.65 -12.10
C LYS A 117 -14.11 24.83 -11.55
N GLY A 118 -14.21 24.93 -10.23
CA GLY A 118 -14.82 26.07 -9.53
C GLY A 118 -16.33 25.98 -9.31
N GLY A 119 -17.00 24.89 -9.71
CA GLY A 119 -18.38 24.63 -9.31
C GLY A 119 -18.49 24.34 -7.80
N LYS A 120 -19.58 24.77 -7.16
CA LYS A 120 -19.96 24.21 -5.85
C LYS A 120 -20.30 22.73 -6.04
N TYR A 121 -19.68 21.88 -5.25
CA TYR A 121 -20.02 20.45 -5.19
C TYR A 121 -21.05 20.21 -4.09
N THR A 122 -21.89 19.20 -4.27
CA THR A 122 -22.81 18.68 -3.25
C THR A 122 -22.59 17.18 -3.18
N PHE A 123 -22.37 16.66 -1.97
CA PHE A 123 -22.10 15.24 -1.78
C PHE A 123 -23.38 14.41 -1.73
N HIS A 124 -23.42 13.33 -2.53
CA HIS A 124 -24.49 12.34 -2.51
C HIS A 124 -23.89 10.94 -2.39
N TRP A 125 -24.25 10.18 -1.35
CA TRP A 125 -23.70 8.85 -1.08
C TRP A 125 -23.82 7.89 -2.28
N ASN A 126 -24.93 7.95 -3.02
CA ASN A 126 -25.20 7.10 -4.18
C ASN A 126 -24.22 7.32 -5.36
N ASP A 127 -23.49 8.44 -5.39
CA ASP A 127 -22.49 8.68 -6.41
C ASP A 127 -21.11 8.06 -6.08
N TRP A 128 -20.92 7.52 -4.87
CA TRP A 128 -19.63 7.01 -4.42
C TRP A 128 -19.68 5.54 -4.05
N ASN A 129 -18.73 4.78 -4.58
CA ASN A 129 -18.46 3.44 -4.06
C ASN A 129 -17.70 3.54 -2.73
N LEU A 130 -16.64 4.38 -2.67
CA LEU A 130 -15.84 4.63 -1.47
C LEU A 130 -15.36 6.10 -1.41
N PRO A 131 -15.98 6.97 -0.59
CA PRO A 131 -15.74 8.42 -0.61
C PRO A 131 -14.48 8.90 0.15
N PHE A 132 -13.45 8.06 0.30
CA PHE A 132 -12.12 8.50 0.80
C PHE A 132 -11.12 8.81 -0.32
N VAL A 133 -11.42 8.46 -1.58
CA VAL A 133 -10.41 8.44 -2.66
C VAL A 133 -10.04 9.86 -3.11
N PRO A 134 -8.79 10.32 -2.91
CA PRO A 134 -8.36 11.63 -3.34
C PRO A 134 -8.21 11.73 -4.85
N SER A 135 -8.46 12.93 -5.37
CA SER A 135 -8.26 13.25 -6.79
C SER A 135 -6.83 13.00 -7.26
N LYS A 136 -6.65 12.77 -8.57
CA LYS A 136 -5.34 12.54 -9.19
C LYS A 136 -4.37 13.72 -8.97
N SER A 137 -4.87 14.96 -8.85
CA SER A 137 -4.02 16.12 -8.53
C SER A 137 -3.67 16.20 -7.04
N THR A 138 -4.56 15.76 -6.13
CA THR A 138 -4.26 15.64 -4.69
C THR A 138 -3.15 14.63 -4.45
N ARG A 139 -3.27 13.41 -5.00
CA ARG A 139 -2.25 12.35 -4.82
C ARG A 139 -0.89 12.73 -5.43
N ASN A 140 -0.88 13.43 -6.56
CA ASN A 140 0.35 13.93 -7.17
C ASN A 140 1.12 14.96 -6.32
N LYS A 141 0.48 15.65 -5.36
CA LYS A 141 1.16 16.58 -4.44
C LYS A 141 1.90 15.87 -3.31
N GLU A 142 1.33 14.78 -2.79
CA GLU A 142 1.88 13.98 -1.69
C GLU A 142 2.69 12.78 -2.19
N LYS A 143 3.42 12.95 -3.31
CA LYS A 143 4.43 11.97 -3.74
C LYS A 143 5.54 11.93 -2.70
N ALA A 144 5.55 10.88 -1.88
CA ALA A 144 6.48 10.75 -0.76
C ALA A 144 7.94 10.90 -1.21
N GLY A 145 8.62 11.94 -0.73
CA GLY A 145 10.07 11.96 -0.66
C GLY A 145 10.52 10.97 0.41
N TYR A 146 10.70 9.71 0.02
CA TYR A 146 10.79 8.58 0.96
C TYR A 146 11.85 8.81 2.06
N ALA A 147 11.51 8.35 3.26
CA ALA A 147 12.48 8.04 4.29
C ALA A 147 13.05 6.63 4.05
N THR A 148 14.21 6.33 4.62
CA THR A 148 14.75 4.97 4.69
C THR A 148 13.77 4.07 5.44
N LYS A 149 13.05 3.22 4.71
CA LYS A 149 12.27 2.12 5.29
C LYS A 149 13.07 0.83 5.16
N SER A 150 13.16 0.10 6.26
CA SER A 150 13.67 -1.26 6.28
C SER A 150 12.61 -2.23 5.76
N VAL A 151 13.05 -3.22 4.99
CA VAL A 151 12.19 -4.25 4.38
C VAL A 151 12.83 -5.62 4.55
N SER A 152 12.00 -6.64 4.74
CA SER A 152 12.39 -8.05 4.59
C SER A 152 12.24 -8.44 3.12
N PHE A 153 13.23 -9.17 2.58
CA PHE A 153 13.16 -9.82 1.27
C PHE A 153 12.97 -11.33 1.46
N ALA A 154 11.98 -11.89 0.80
CA ALA A 154 11.67 -13.32 0.79
C ALA A 154 11.46 -13.81 -0.65
N THR A 155 11.71 -15.09 -0.88
CA THR A 155 11.44 -15.75 -2.17
C THR A 155 10.71 -17.07 -1.89
N ASP A 156 9.75 -17.41 -2.74
CA ASP A 156 8.95 -18.65 -2.63
C ASP A 156 8.69 -19.23 -4.03
N GLY A 157 8.73 -20.56 -4.14
CA GLY A 157 8.81 -21.30 -5.39
C GLY A 157 7.51 -22.00 -5.78
N ILE A 158 6.93 -21.65 -6.93
CA ILE A 158 5.77 -22.33 -7.50
C ILE A 158 6.22 -23.26 -8.63
N ALA A 159 6.11 -24.57 -8.41
CA ALA A 159 6.33 -25.57 -9.45
C ALA A 159 5.31 -25.43 -10.59
N ILE A 160 5.78 -25.33 -11.84
CA ILE A 160 4.96 -25.24 -13.05
C ILE A 160 5.21 -26.42 -13.99
N LYS A 161 4.23 -26.70 -14.86
CA LYS A 161 4.37 -27.76 -15.86
C LYS A 161 5.37 -27.31 -16.95
N PRO A 162 6.46 -28.06 -17.20
CA PRO A 162 7.37 -27.74 -18.29
C PRO A 162 6.66 -27.88 -19.63
N GLY A 163 6.84 -26.88 -20.49
CA GLY A 163 6.22 -26.81 -21.81
C GLY A 163 6.74 -25.61 -22.58
N LEU A 164 6.43 -25.56 -23.88
CA LEU A 164 6.75 -24.44 -24.76
C LEU A 164 5.47 -23.76 -25.22
N GLN A 165 5.48 -22.43 -25.22
CA GLN A 165 4.40 -21.60 -25.78
C GLN A 165 5.01 -20.47 -26.61
N PHE A 166 4.36 -20.07 -27.71
CA PHE A 166 4.76 -18.90 -28.48
C PHE A 166 4.05 -17.66 -27.96
N ASP A 167 4.79 -16.66 -27.46
CA ASP A 167 4.21 -15.36 -27.10
C ASP A 167 4.21 -14.45 -28.34
N THR A 168 3.01 -14.19 -28.87
CA THR A 168 2.81 -13.41 -30.10
C THR A 168 3.21 -11.94 -29.98
N ARG A 169 3.41 -11.41 -28.76
CA ARG A 169 3.75 -10.01 -28.51
C ARG A 169 5.26 -9.77 -28.66
N VAL A 170 6.06 -10.66 -28.07
CA VAL A 170 7.53 -10.64 -28.17
C VAL A 170 8.06 -11.50 -29.33
N LYS A 171 7.21 -12.33 -29.94
CA LYS A 171 7.50 -13.22 -31.08
C LYS A 171 8.56 -14.30 -30.79
N ASN A 172 8.69 -14.69 -29.52
CA ASN A 172 9.63 -15.70 -29.05
C ASN A 172 8.89 -16.92 -28.49
N LEU A 173 9.57 -18.07 -28.47
CA LEU A 173 9.15 -19.22 -27.69
C LEU A 173 9.56 -19.02 -26.22
N VAL A 174 8.60 -19.18 -25.32
CA VAL A 174 8.76 -19.08 -23.85
C VAL A 174 8.57 -20.45 -23.20
N GLY A 175 9.22 -20.66 -22.05
CA GLY A 175 9.22 -21.94 -21.31
C GLY A 175 10.59 -22.65 -21.26
N LEU A 176 11.63 -22.05 -21.86
CA LEU A 176 13.03 -22.44 -21.70
C LEU A 176 13.81 -21.35 -20.94
N LEU A 177 14.91 -21.73 -20.29
CA LEU A 177 15.82 -20.83 -19.56
C LEU A 177 16.63 -19.88 -20.47
N PHE A 178 16.73 -20.19 -21.76
CA PHE A 178 17.39 -19.38 -22.77
C PHE A 178 16.40 -18.91 -23.85
N PRO A 179 16.61 -17.75 -24.48
CA PRO A 179 15.71 -17.24 -25.50
C PRO A 179 15.74 -18.10 -26.77
N VAL A 180 14.56 -18.53 -27.23
CA VAL A 180 14.38 -19.16 -28.55
C VAL A 180 13.63 -18.19 -29.46
N ASP A 181 14.41 -17.48 -30.27
CA ASP A 181 13.95 -16.60 -31.34
C ASP A 181 14.00 -17.30 -32.72
N LEU A 182 13.67 -16.55 -33.77
CA LEU A 182 13.65 -17.03 -35.15
C LEU A 182 15.04 -17.45 -35.67
N ASP A 183 16.11 -16.82 -35.21
CA ASP A 183 17.47 -17.07 -35.72
C ASP A 183 18.11 -18.26 -34.99
N TYR A 184 17.83 -18.44 -33.70
CA TYR A 184 18.11 -19.71 -33.01
C TYR A 184 17.47 -20.90 -33.74
N VAL A 185 16.19 -20.79 -34.14
CA VAL A 185 15.47 -21.85 -34.85
C VAL A 185 16.07 -22.13 -36.24
N LYS A 186 16.51 -21.10 -36.99
CA LYS A 186 17.23 -21.29 -38.26
C LYS A 186 18.57 -22.00 -38.09
N MET A 187 19.31 -21.67 -37.03
CA MET A 187 20.60 -22.29 -36.72
C MET A 187 20.47 -23.72 -36.17
N ASN A 188 19.34 -24.03 -35.53
CA ASN A 188 19.08 -25.33 -34.90
C ASN A 188 17.82 -26.02 -35.50
N PRO A 189 17.81 -26.36 -36.81
CA PRO A 189 16.64 -26.92 -37.49
C PRO A 189 16.27 -28.35 -37.04
N SER A 190 17.12 -29.00 -36.24
CA SER A 190 16.88 -30.31 -35.63
C SER A 190 17.55 -30.37 -34.24
N PRO A 191 16.92 -29.78 -33.21
CA PRO A 191 17.50 -29.72 -31.87
C PRO A 191 17.40 -31.09 -31.17
N LYS A 192 18.46 -31.49 -30.47
CA LYS A 192 18.50 -32.78 -29.75
C LYS A 192 17.60 -32.72 -28.51
N PRO A 193 16.62 -33.64 -28.34
CA PRO A 193 15.70 -33.62 -27.19
C PRO A 193 16.41 -33.65 -25.83
N GLU A 194 17.56 -34.30 -25.75
CA GLU A 194 18.37 -34.46 -24.54
C GLU A 194 18.87 -33.12 -24.00
N GLY A 195 19.28 -32.21 -24.90
CA GLY A 195 19.77 -30.87 -24.55
C GLY A 195 18.66 -29.87 -24.24
N LEU A 196 17.40 -30.17 -24.55
CA LEU A 196 16.25 -29.32 -24.17
C LEU A 196 15.63 -29.74 -22.83
N LYS A 197 15.80 -31.00 -22.41
CA LYS A 197 15.17 -31.56 -21.18
C LYS A 197 15.66 -30.92 -19.88
N THR A 198 16.86 -30.35 -19.85
CA THR A 198 17.40 -29.58 -18.70
C THR A 198 16.90 -28.14 -18.69
N GLU A 199 16.74 -27.55 -19.88
CA GLU A 199 16.49 -26.12 -20.07
C GLU A 199 15.02 -25.71 -19.93
N PHE A 200 14.10 -26.67 -19.79
CA PHE A 200 12.71 -26.36 -19.48
C PHE A 200 12.57 -25.70 -18.11
N VAL A 201 11.88 -24.56 -18.07
CA VAL A 201 11.41 -23.95 -16.83
C VAL A 201 10.42 -24.91 -16.17
N THR A 202 10.67 -25.23 -14.90
CA THR A 202 9.81 -26.09 -14.07
C THR A 202 9.35 -25.41 -12.79
N GLU A 203 9.84 -24.21 -12.50
CA GLU A 203 9.50 -23.45 -11.30
C GLU A 203 9.55 -21.95 -11.61
N VAL A 204 8.67 -21.20 -10.94
CA VAL A 204 8.68 -19.74 -10.91
C VAL A 204 8.83 -19.31 -9.45
N ASN A 205 9.94 -18.68 -9.11
CA ASN A 205 10.16 -18.10 -7.80
C ASN A 205 9.62 -16.67 -7.79
N CYS A 206 8.78 -16.34 -6.80
CA CYS A 206 8.24 -15.00 -6.62
C CYS A 206 9.01 -14.26 -5.52
N GLU A 207 9.75 -13.24 -5.93
CA GLU A 207 10.54 -12.41 -5.03
C GLU A 207 9.64 -11.32 -4.43
N ASN A 208 9.46 -11.36 -3.11
CA ASN A 208 8.54 -10.51 -2.37
C ASN A 208 9.30 -9.64 -1.36
N VAL A 209 8.91 -8.37 -1.28
CA VAL A 209 9.45 -7.38 -0.35
C VAL A 209 8.35 -6.91 0.58
N THR A 210 8.54 -7.14 1.88
CA THR A 210 7.60 -6.76 2.95
C THR A 210 8.24 -5.72 3.87
N SER A 211 7.60 -4.58 4.09
CA SER A 211 8.10 -3.57 5.03
C SER A 211 8.02 -4.08 6.47
N LEU A 212 9.01 -3.76 7.32
CA LEU A 212 9.05 -4.28 8.69
C LEU A 212 7.92 -3.75 9.60
N ASP A 213 7.16 -2.75 9.15
CA ASP A 213 5.91 -2.31 9.79
C ASP A 213 4.69 -3.16 9.38
N ASN A 214 4.88 -4.17 8.52
CA ASN A 214 3.88 -5.03 7.87
C ASN A 214 2.76 -4.28 7.11
N ARG A 215 2.97 -2.98 6.79
CA ARG A 215 1.97 -2.15 6.08
C ARG A 215 2.01 -2.29 4.57
N LEU A 216 3.04 -2.94 4.03
CA LEU A 216 3.23 -3.15 2.60
C LEU A 216 3.93 -4.49 2.37
N SER A 217 3.38 -5.32 1.50
CA SER A 217 4.05 -6.49 0.91
C SER A 217 3.81 -6.48 -0.59
N LEU A 218 4.86 -6.62 -1.38
CA LEU A 218 4.80 -6.52 -2.85
C LEU A 218 5.71 -7.55 -3.53
N PRO A 219 5.23 -8.23 -4.59
CA PRO A 219 6.12 -8.93 -5.51
C PRO A 219 6.92 -7.89 -6.30
N VAL A 220 8.26 -8.01 -6.27
CA VAL A 220 9.19 -7.07 -6.93
C VAL A 220 9.85 -7.67 -8.16
N ALA A 221 9.97 -9.00 -8.23
CA ALA A 221 10.54 -9.71 -9.36
C ALA A 221 10.03 -11.16 -9.45
N LEU A 222 10.32 -11.79 -10.59
CA LEU A 222 10.14 -13.23 -10.83
C LEU A 222 11.48 -13.80 -11.30
N GLU A 223 11.83 -14.98 -10.80
CA GLU A 223 12.94 -15.81 -11.30
C GLU A 223 12.32 -17.11 -11.88
N TYR A 224 12.84 -17.55 -13.03
CA TYR A 224 12.40 -18.77 -13.70
C TYR A 224 13.53 -19.82 -13.61
N SER A 225 13.23 -21.00 -13.06
CA SER A 225 14.22 -22.04 -12.74
C SER A 225 13.87 -23.37 -13.41
N GLY A 226 14.91 -24.11 -13.80
CA GLY A 226 14.81 -25.48 -14.31
C GLY A 226 14.88 -26.52 -13.20
N LYS A 227 15.02 -27.80 -13.57
CA LYS A 227 15.03 -28.94 -12.62
C LYS A 227 16.26 -29.03 -11.73
N ARG A 228 17.25 -28.15 -11.92
CA ARG A 228 18.47 -28.06 -11.12
C ARG A 228 18.84 -26.59 -11.00
N VAL A 229 19.07 -26.17 -9.77
CA VAL A 229 19.66 -24.88 -9.39
C VAL A 229 20.62 -25.21 -8.27
N SER A 230 21.85 -24.69 -8.29
CA SER A 230 22.80 -24.87 -7.19
C SER A 230 22.54 -23.86 -6.06
N GLY A 231 23.13 -24.11 -4.89
CA GLY A 231 23.15 -23.13 -3.81
C GLY A 231 23.84 -21.83 -4.25
N ASP A 232 24.93 -21.94 -5.01
CA ASP A 232 25.68 -20.80 -5.54
C ASP A 232 24.84 -19.95 -6.50
N ASP A 233 24.08 -20.58 -7.42
CA ASP A 233 23.15 -19.88 -8.32
C ASP A 233 22.10 -19.07 -7.54
N LYS A 234 21.53 -19.66 -6.47
CA LYS A 234 20.56 -18.96 -5.61
C LYS A 234 21.21 -17.83 -4.82
N VAL A 235 22.42 -18.01 -4.30
CA VAL A 235 23.19 -16.97 -3.61
C VAL A 235 23.49 -15.81 -4.57
N ASP A 236 23.90 -16.08 -5.81
CA ASP A 236 24.16 -15.05 -6.81
C ASP A 236 22.89 -14.33 -7.29
N THR A 237 21.76 -15.03 -7.48
CA THR A 237 20.46 -14.35 -7.70
C THR A 237 20.12 -13.44 -6.52
N ILE A 238 20.18 -13.92 -5.28
CA ILE A 238 19.84 -13.11 -4.09
C ILE A 238 20.77 -11.88 -4.02
N ASN A 239 22.08 -12.05 -4.18
CA ASN A 239 23.05 -10.95 -4.20
C ASN A 239 22.78 -9.94 -5.31
N LYS A 240 22.45 -10.39 -6.52
CA LYS A 240 22.05 -9.54 -7.65
C LYS A 240 20.81 -8.71 -7.32
N ARG A 241 19.79 -9.33 -6.74
CA ARG A 241 18.51 -8.68 -6.40
C ARG A 241 18.63 -7.70 -5.25
N VAL A 242 19.41 -8.03 -4.24
CA VAL A 242 19.72 -7.16 -3.11
C VAL A 242 20.50 -5.93 -3.56
N LYS A 243 21.42 -6.05 -4.53
CA LYS A 243 22.07 -4.91 -5.19
C LYS A 243 21.05 -4.05 -5.94
N GLN A 244 20.19 -4.65 -6.77
CA GLN A 244 19.16 -3.94 -7.54
C GLN A 244 18.13 -3.20 -6.65
N LEU A 245 17.69 -3.80 -5.55
CA LEU A 245 16.73 -3.19 -4.60
C LEU A 245 17.35 -2.08 -3.73
N GLN A 246 18.67 -2.07 -3.56
CA GLN A 246 19.40 -1.02 -2.83
C GLN A 246 19.90 0.13 -3.71
N ILE A 247 19.62 0.10 -5.02
CA ILE A 247 19.84 1.25 -5.92
C ILE A 247 19.11 2.46 -5.34
N TYR A 248 19.85 3.57 -5.20
CA TYR A 248 19.31 4.80 -4.63
C TYR A 248 18.30 5.45 -5.58
N LEU A 249 17.15 5.86 -5.04
CA LEU A 249 15.96 6.30 -5.77
C LEU A 249 16.26 7.38 -6.83
N ARG A 250 17.13 8.34 -6.54
CA ARG A 250 17.52 9.37 -7.50
C ARG A 250 18.14 8.77 -8.75
N CYS A 251 19.10 7.87 -8.59
CA CYS A 251 19.74 7.18 -9.71
C CYS A 251 18.76 6.22 -10.39
N LEU A 252 17.91 5.51 -9.65
CA LEU A 252 16.83 4.69 -10.24
C LEU A 252 15.91 5.49 -11.17
N MET A 253 15.70 6.78 -10.86
CA MET A 253 14.86 7.70 -11.66
C MET A 253 15.62 8.49 -12.75
N GLN A 254 16.96 8.48 -12.78
CA GLN A 254 17.77 9.38 -13.63
C GLN A 254 18.87 8.67 -14.43
N ASP A 255 19.44 7.59 -13.90
CA ASP A 255 20.75 7.04 -14.28
C ASP A 255 20.73 5.53 -14.61
N ILE A 256 19.59 4.87 -14.41
CA ILE A 256 19.47 3.40 -14.47
C ILE A 256 18.65 2.98 -15.69
N THR A 257 19.27 2.21 -16.58
CA THR A 257 18.60 1.62 -17.73
C THR A 257 17.60 0.56 -17.28
N THR A 258 16.36 0.67 -17.76
CA THR A 258 15.32 -0.34 -17.60
C THR A 258 14.96 -0.95 -18.95
N GLU A 259 14.68 -2.26 -18.96
CA GLU A 259 14.07 -2.93 -20.10
C GLU A 259 12.58 -3.16 -19.79
N MET A 260 11.71 -2.51 -20.58
CA MET A 260 10.27 -2.35 -20.31
C MET A 260 9.97 -1.71 -18.93
N ASN A 261 10.04 -2.50 -17.85
CA ASN A 261 9.85 -2.08 -16.46
C ASN A 261 10.84 -2.78 -15.50
N VAL A 262 11.80 -3.56 -16.01
CA VAL A 262 12.77 -4.33 -15.24
C VAL A 262 14.10 -3.59 -15.18
N ILE A 263 14.75 -3.56 -14.02
CA ILE A 263 16.10 -2.99 -13.87
C ILE A 263 17.10 -3.89 -14.58
N ALA A 264 17.79 -3.37 -15.60
CA ALA A 264 18.73 -4.14 -16.42
C ALA A 264 20.15 -4.20 -15.83
N THR A 265 20.57 -3.16 -15.11
CA THR A 265 21.91 -3.01 -14.53
C THR A 265 22.00 -3.53 -13.09
N LEU A 266 23.21 -3.63 -12.52
CA LEU A 266 23.39 -3.91 -11.09
C LEU A 266 23.49 -2.64 -10.23
N GLY A 267 23.47 -1.45 -10.87
CA GLY A 267 23.66 -0.18 -10.18
C GLY A 267 25.13 0.19 -10.00
N GLU A 268 25.99 -0.17 -10.96
CA GLU A 268 27.42 0.13 -11.01
C GLU A 268 27.68 1.64 -10.94
N SER A 269 26.76 2.45 -11.49
CA SER A 269 26.74 3.92 -11.42
C SER A 269 26.29 4.47 -10.06
N CYS A 270 25.84 3.61 -9.14
CA CYS A 270 25.02 3.92 -7.96
C CYS A 270 25.68 3.45 -6.65
N THR A 271 26.99 3.26 -6.66
CA THR A 271 27.76 2.65 -5.56
C THR A 271 28.07 3.63 -4.41
N SER A 272 28.31 3.03 -3.24
CA SER A 272 28.89 3.63 -2.03
C SER A 272 29.92 2.70 -1.37
N HIS A 273 30.39 1.70 -2.12
CA HIS A 273 31.23 0.62 -1.61
C HIS A 273 32.71 0.99 -1.55
N CYS A 274 33.42 0.45 -0.55
CA CYS A 274 34.84 0.67 -0.33
C CYS A 274 35.41 -0.52 0.47
N SER A 275 36.22 -1.37 -0.17
CA SER A 275 36.76 -2.60 0.43
C SER A 275 37.61 -2.30 1.66
N GLU A 276 38.52 -1.30 1.56
CA GLU A 276 39.35 -0.79 2.66
C GLU A 276 38.55 -0.53 3.94
N CYS A 277 37.36 0.06 3.83
CA CYS A 277 36.54 0.34 5.00
C CYS A 277 35.96 -0.93 5.66
N LEU A 278 35.60 -1.95 4.87
CA LEU A 278 35.12 -3.23 5.38
C LEU A 278 36.28 -4.01 6.02
N GLU A 279 37.42 -4.08 5.33
CA GLU A 279 38.63 -4.79 5.76
C GLU A 279 39.22 -4.19 7.04
N CYS A 280 39.33 -2.86 7.12
CA CYS A 280 39.84 -2.16 8.30
C CYS A 280 38.77 -1.87 9.37
N GLN A 281 37.53 -2.37 9.18
CA GLN A 281 36.37 -2.15 10.08
C GLN A 281 36.21 -0.70 10.57
N SER A 282 36.48 0.26 9.70
CA SER A 282 36.51 1.70 10.01
C SER A 282 36.27 2.52 8.75
N VAL A 283 35.92 3.81 8.89
CA VAL A 283 35.78 4.69 7.73
C VAL A 283 37.16 5.26 7.38
N CYS A 284 37.71 4.87 6.23
CA CYS A 284 39.02 5.36 5.78
C CYS A 284 39.01 6.87 5.51
N PRO A 285 40.17 7.57 5.53
CA PRO A 285 40.23 9.02 5.41
C PRO A 285 39.50 9.58 4.19
N THR A 286 39.71 9.00 3.01
CA THR A 286 39.03 9.40 1.76
C THR A 286 37.51 9.26 1.85
N CYS A 287 37.01 8.25 2.55
CA CYS A 287 35.57 8.08 2.76
C CYS A 287 35.00 9.07 3.80
N TYR A 288 35.79 9.41 4.83
CA TYR A 288 35.43 10.41 5.83
C TYR A 288 35.38 11.81 5.23
N GLU A 289 36.35 12.18 4.39
CA GLU A 289 36.39 13.45 3.65
C GLU A 289 35.22 13.60 2.66
N LYS A 290 34.79 12.50 2.01
CA LYS A 290 33.53 12.43 1.24
C LYS A 290 32.26 12.60 2.09
N GLY A 291 32.36 12.60 3.42
CA GLY A 291 31.23 12.73 4.34
C GLY A 291 30.50 11.41 4.66
N HIS A 292 31.07 10.24 4.36
CA HIS A 292 30.55 8.97 4.83
C HIS A 292 30.75 8.81 6.35
N LYS A 293 29.79 8.16 7.03
CA LYS A 293 29.77 7.99 8.49
C LYS A 293 29.64 6.55 8.98
N PHE A 294 29.51 5.60 8.06
CA PHE A 294 29.26 4.19 8.35
C PHE A 294 30.21 3.33 7.53
N ILE A 295 30.64 2.21 8.11
CA ILE A 295 31.43 1.19 7.42
C ILE A 295 30.60 0.62 6.27
N ASP A 296 29.38 0.19 6.58
CA ASP A 296 28.47 -0.52 5.68
C ASP A 296 27.98 0.33 4.52
N SER A 297 28.19 -0.15 3.30
CA SER A 297 27.67 0.47 2.07
C SER A 297 26.12 0.57 2.10
N VAL A 298 25.45 -0.33 2.83
CA VAL A 298 24.00 -0.31 3.01
C VAL A 298 23.50 0.89 3.83
N LEU A 299 24.37 1.56 4.60
CA LEU A 299 24.04 2.75 5.41
C LEU A 299 24.60 4.08 4.86
N ARG A 300 25.53 4.02 3.91
CA ARG A 300 26.10 5.21 3.23
C ARG A 300 25.12 5.82 2.22
N ALA A 301 25.40 7.05 1.81
CA ALA A 301 24.93 7.63 0.54
C ALA A 301 25.84 7.20 -0.63
N CYS A 302 25.34 7.18 -1.88
CA CYS A 302 26.19 7.04 -3.06
C CYS A 302 26.92 8.34 -3.41
N ASP A 303 28.04 8.22 -4.10
CA ASP A 303 28.89 9.35 -4.53
C ASP A 303 28.08 10.43 -5.25
N ARG A 304 27.28 10.06 -6.25
CA ARG A 304 26.41 10.99 -7.01
C ARG A 304 25.48 11.83 -6.15
N CYS A 305 24.97 11.28 -5.04
CA CYS A 305 24.10 12.04 -4.13
C CYS A 305 24.89 12.96 -3.20
N LEU A 306 26.12 12.59 -2.83
CA LEU A 306 27.02 13.45 -2.04
C LEU A 306 27.54 14.63 -2.89
N GLU A 307 28.05 14.35 -4.09
CA GLU A 307 28.49 15.34 -5.08
C GLU A 307 27.41 16.38 -5.40
N SER A 308 26.15 15.96 -5.44
CA SER A 308 24.99 16.82 -5.72
C SER A 308 24.26 17.32 -4.48
N GLY A 309 24.88 17.24 -3.29
CA GLY A 309 24.35 17.76 -2.02
C GLY A 309 22.96 17.26 -1.64
N SER A 310 22.55 16.10 -2.17
CA SER A 310 21.16 15.65 -2.22
C SER A 310 20.89 14.56 -1.19
N LYS A 311 19.71 14.60 -0.56
CA LYS A 311 19.27 13.54 0.36
C LYS A 311 19.27 12.19 -0.37
N CYS A 312 20.18 11.32 0.03
CA CYS A 312 20.27 9.97 -0.50
C CYS A 312 19.17 9.09 0.09
N VAL A 313 18.46 8.34 -0.76
CA VAL A 313 17.24 7.60 -0.40
C VAL A 313 17.27 6.23 -1.07
N LYS A 314 17.08 5.16 -0.30
CA LYS A 314 16.98 3.77 -0.77
C LYS A 314 16.15 2.93 0.21
N LEU A 315 15.80 1.71 -0.21
CA LEU A 315 15.33 0.66 0.70
C LEU A 315 16.53 0.07 1.43
N LEU A 316 16.37 -0.23 2.73
CA LEU A 316 17.32 -1.07 3.46
C LEU A 316 16.76 -2.50 3.45
N VAL A 317 17.34 -3.35 2.60
CA VAL A 317 16.93 -4.75 2.46
C VAL A 317 17.64 -5.58 3.53
N LEU A 318 16.86 -6.16 4.43
CA LEU A 318 17.33 -7.24 5.29
C LEU A 318 17.04 -8.56 4.58
N VAL A 319 18.09 -9.34 4.39
CA VAL A 319 18.03 -10.70 3.85
C VAL A 319 18.17 -11.65 5.02
N TRP A 320 17.29 -12.64 5.10
CA TRP A 320 17.49 -13.80 5.95
C TRP A 320 17.40 -15.05 5.07
N THR A 321 18.48 -15.82 5.04
CA THR A 321 18.53 -17.14 4.41
C THR A 321 18.63 -18.18 5.51
N ALA A 322 17.73 -19.16 5.47
CA ALA A 322 17.88 -20.43 6.17
C ALA A 322 17.90 -21.55 5.12
N ASP A 323 18.57 -22.64 5.49
CA ASP A 323 18.74 -23.88 4.74
C ASP A 323 17.84 -24.96 5.39
#